data_AF-A0A263D348-F1
#
_entry.id   AF-A0A263D348-F1
#
_cell.length_a   1.000
_cell.length_b   1.000
_cell.length_c   1.000
_cell.angle_alpha   90.00
_cell.angle_beta   90.00
_cell.angle_gamma   90.00
#
_symmetry.space_group_name_H-M   'P 1'
#
loop_
_entity.id
_entity.type
_entity.pdbx_description
1 polymer ?
#
loop_
_entity_poly.entity_id
_entity_poly.type
_entity_poly.pdbx_seq_one_letter_code
_entity_poly.pdbx_strand_id
1 'polypeptide(L)'
;MSIPTSTAGGSPQPSIRPGNGEPVPIIASYPPWQGLQLHSLAVAVEFRCGPCGLRHESAMVATSPGTLVCPSCYARLSLAAAPVPAQRSAVRW
;
A
#
# COMPACT_ATOMS: atom_id res chain seq x y z
N MET A 1 -45.49 21.20 -9.74
CA MET A 1 -44.40 20.55 -10.50
C MET A 1 -43.13 20.84 -9.72
N SER A 2 -42.65 19.88 -8.93
CA SER A 2 -41.45 20.03 -8.11
C SER A 2 -40.34 19.19 -8.71
N ILE A 3 -39.23 19.82 -9.07
CA ILE A 3 -38.04 19.16 -9.62
C ILE A 3 -37.31 18.48 -8.46
N PRO A 4 -37.00 17.17 -8.51
CA PRO A 4 -36.10 16.57 -7.53
C PRO A 4 -34.67 17.01 -7.80
N THR A 5 -34.09 17.75 -6.86
CA THR A 5 -32.67 18.12 -6.82
C THR A 5 -31.82 16.86 -6.76
N SER A 6 -31.03 16.64 -7.82
CA SER A 6 -30.12 15.49 -7.95
C SER A 6 -28.99 15.51 -6.92
N THR A 7 -28.99 14.47 -6.08
CA THR A 7 -27.85 13.67 -5.58
C THR A 7 -26.48 14.36 -5.41
N ALA A 8 -26.19 14.83 -4.19
CA ALA A 8 -24.82 14.95 -3.71
C ALA A 8 -24.32 13.58 -3.22
N GLY A 9 -24.08 12.67 -4.16
CA GLY A 9 -23.47 11.36 -3.91
C GLY A 9 -21.98 11.43 -4.21
N GLY A 10 -21.22 12.18 -3.41
CA GLY A 10 -19.76 12.10 -3.47
C GLY A 10 -19.37 10.72 -2.97
N SER A 11 -18.95 9.81 -3.86
CA SER A 11 -18.43 8.51 -3.44
C SER A 11 -17.32 8.74 -2.41
N PRO A 12 -17.32 8.02 -1.26
CA PRO A 12 -16.24 8.14 -0.29
C PRO A 12 -14.92 7.85 -0.99
N GLN A 13 -14.05 8.85 -1.09
CA GLN A 13 -12.73 8.65 -1.67
C GLN A 13 -11.97 7.65 -0.80
N PRO A 14 -11.35 6.61 -1.38
CA PRO A 14 -10.55 5.68 -0.61
C PRO A 14 -9.40 6.45 0.05
N SER A 15 -9.22 6.25 1.36
CA SER A 15 -8.22 6.94 2.17
C SER A 15 -7.56 5.98 3.14
N ILE A 16 -6.28 6.20 3.43
CA ILE A 16 -5.60 5.54 4.54
C ILE A 16 -5.62 6.45 5.78
N ARG A 17 -5.51 5.88 6.97
CA ARG A 17 -5.29 6.65 8.21
C ARG A 17 -3.92 6.31 8.78
N PRO A 18 -2.89 7.14 8.58
CA PRO A 18 -1.63 7.03 9.30
C PRO A 18 -1.89 7.31 10.79
N GLY A 19 -0.98 6.89 11.67
CA GLY A 19 -1.19 6.89 13.13
C GLY A 19 -1.50 8.25 13.79
N ASN A 20 -1.52 9.34 13.03
CA ASN A 20 -1.92 10.70 13.42
C ASN A 20 -3.41 11.02 13.14
N GLY A 21 -4.19 10.08 12.59
CA GLY A 21 -5.66 10.12 12.60
C GLY A 21 -6.32 10.78 11.38
N GLU A 22 -5.62 11.64 10.65
CA GLU A 22 -6.18 12.29 9.46
C GLU A 22 -6.22 11.32 8.27
N PRO A 23 -7.39 11.16 7.60
CA PRO A 23 -7.50 10.34 6.41
C PRO A 23 -6.75 11.00 5.25
N VAL A 24 -5.86 10.24 4.62
CA VAL A 24 -5.08 10.69 3.47
C VAL A 24 -5.61 10.06 2.19
N PRO A 25 -6.01 10.87 1.19
CA PRO A 25 -6.57 10.36 -0.05
C PRO A 25 -5.61 9.47 -0.82
N ILE A 26 -6.13 8.34 -1.33
CA ILE A 26 -5.43 7.46 -2.26
C ILE A 26 -5.67 7.97 -3.69
N ILE A 27 -4.59 8.20 -4.43
CA ILE A 27 -4.63 8.55 -5.86
C ILE A 27 -4.73 7.28 -6.71
N ALA A 28 -3.94 6.25 -6.36
CA ALA A 28 -3.89 5.02 -7.12
C ALA A 28 -3.64 3.82 -6.21
N SER A 29 -4.15 2.67 -6.61
CA SER A 29 -3.92 1.38 -5.97
C SER A 29 -3.42 0.40 -7.02
N TYR A 30 -2.36 -0.33 -6.71
CA TYR A 30 -1.74 -1.30 -7.61
C TYR A 30 -2.29 -2.71 -7.32
N PRO A 31 -2.22 -3.68 -8.25
CA PRO A 31 -2.73 -5.02 -8.02
C PRO A 31 -2.19 -5.64 -6.70
N PRO A 32 -3.04 -6.32 -5.91
CA PRO A 32 -2.60 -6.97 -4.68
C PRO A 32 -1.57 -8.06 -4.97
N TRP A 33 -0.60 -8.21 -4.08
CA TRP A 33 0.40 -9.27 -4.13
C TRP A 33 0.54 -9.91 -2.75
N GLN A 34 0.22 -11.21 -2.63
CA GLN A 34 0.42 -11.98 -1.39
C GLN A 34 -0.19 -11.32 -0.14
N GLY A 35 -1.40 -10.78 -0.26
CA GLY A 35 -2.10 -10.10 0.84
C GLY A 35 -1.59 -8.69 1.16
N LEU A 36 -0.69 -8.14 0.33
CA LEU A 36 -0.24 -6.75 0.39
C LEU A 36 -0.89 -5.96 -0.75
N GLN A 37 -1.39 -4.76 -0.44
CA GLN A 37 -1.96 -3.85 -1.42
C GLN A 37 -1.15 -2.55 -1.41
N LEU A 38 -0.50 -2.21 -2.53
CA LEU A 38 0.29 -0.97 -2.65
C LEU A 38 -0.60 0.20 -3.07
N HIS A 39 -0.38 1.36 -2.46
CA HIS A 39 -1.12 2.60 -2.74
C HIS A 39 -0.17 3.78 -2.97
N SER A 40 -0.55 4.66 -3.90
CA SER A 40 0.00 6.01 -4.03
C SER A 40 -0.97 7.01 -3.40
N LEU A 41 -0.44 7.91 -2.59
CA LEU A 41 -1.18 8.88 -1.79
C LEU A 41 -1.06 10.28 -2.37
N ALA A 42 -2.02 11.15 -2.05
CA ALA A 42 -2.01 12.55 -2.48
C ALA A 42 -0.90 13.39 -1.83
N VAL A 43 -0.47 13.01 -0.64
CA VAL A 43 0.62 13.65 0.11
C VAL A 43 1.47 12.59 0.79
N ALA A 44 2.72 12.95 1.10
CA ALA A 44 3.56 12.10 1.94
C ALA A 44 3.01 12.05 3.37
N VAL A 45 3.12 10.89 4.01
CA VAL A 45 2.63 10.67 5.38
C VAL A 45 3.70 10.03 6.23
N GLU A 46 3.78 10.45 7.49
CA GLU A 46 4.57 9.75 8.50
C GLU A 46 3.78 8.56 9.07
N PHE A 47 4.38 7.38 9.09
CA PHE A 47 3.80 6.18 9.68
C PHE A 47 4.88 5.26 10.24
N ARG A 48 4.48 4.37 11.16
CA ARG A 48 5.33 3.29 11.65
C ARG A 48 5.10 2.05 10.78
N CYS A 49 6.16 1.56 10.16
CA CYS A 49 6.10 0.33 9.37
C CYS A 49 6.00 -0.88 10.32
N GLY A 50 5.01 -1.75 10.10
CA GLY A 50 4.85 -2.97 10.92
C GLY A 50 6.06 -3.91 10.87
N PRO A 51 6.56 -4.27 9.67
CA PRO A 51 7.71 -5.18 9.54
C PRO A 51 9.04 -4.69 10.12
N CYS A 52 9.48 -3.45 9.82
CA CYS A 52 10.78 -2.95 10.31
C CYS A 52 10.67 -2.16 11.62
N GLY A 53 9.46 -1.79 12.06
CA GLY A 53 9.23 -1.01 13.28
C GLY A 53 9.68 0.45 13.22
N LEU A 54 10.31 0.89 12.13
CA LEU A 54 10.82 2.25 11.95
C LEU A 54 9.71 3.21 11.50
N ARG A 55 9.90 4.49 11.80
CA ARG A 55 9.08 5.58 11.24
C ARG A 55 9.57 5.93 9.84
N HIS A 56 8.63 6.12 8.93
CA HIS A 56 8.88 6.47 7.54
C HIS A 56 7.94 7.58 7.10
N GLU A 57 8.45 8.49 6.26
CA GLU A 57 7.67 9.46 5.53
C GLU A 57 7.66 9.08 4.05
N SER A 58 6.48 8.89 3.46
CA SER A 58 6.36 8.47 2.06
C SER A 58 4.98 8.77 1.48
N ALA A 59 4.91 9.12 0.20
CA ALA A 59 3.66 9.19 -0.58
C ALA A 59 3.24 7.83 -1.15
N MET A 60 3.99 6.77 -0.84
CA MET A 60 3.71 5.40 -1.25
C MET A 60 3.75 4.48 -0.03
N VAL A 61 2.70 3.67 0.15
CA VAL A 61 2.57 2.76 1.29
C VAL A 61 1.85 1.50 0.85
N ALA A 62 2.29 0.36 1.38
CA ALA A 62 1.55 -0.88 1.25
C ALA A 62 0.70 -1.12 2.51
N THR A 63 -0.50 -1.63 2.35
CA THR A 63 -1.35 -2.09 3.44
C THR A 63 -1.31 -3.61 3.52
N SER A 64 -1.27 -4.12 4.74
CA SER A 64 -1.59 -5.52 5.06
C SER A 64 -2.60 -5.51 6.22
N PRO A 65 -3.26 -6.64 6.54
CA PRO A 65 -4.29 -6.68 7.57
C PRO A 65 -3.83 -6.02 8.89
N GLY A 66 -4.37 -4.82 9.16
CA GLY A 66 -4.10 -4.05 10.38
C GLY A 66 -2.75 -3.32 10.44
N THR A 67 -1.97 -3.25 9.36
CA THR A 67 -0.65 -2.60 9.40
C THR A 67 -0.24 -1.92 8.09
N LEU A 68 0.59 -0.87 8.22
CA LEU A 68 1.22 -0.15 7.12
C LEU A 68 2.65 -0.67 6.91
N VAL A 69 3.03 -0.78 5.66
CA VAL A 69 4.31 -1.35 5.22
C VAL A 69 5.01 -0.35 4.32
N CYS A 70 6.26 -0.01 4.64
CA CYS A 70 7.04 0.93 3.84
C CYS A 70 7.44 0.32 2.49
N PRO A 71 7.73 1.15 1.46
CA PRO A 71 8.09 0.65 0.12
C PRO A 71 9.24 -0.35 0.12
N SER A 72 10.26 -0.12 0.97
CA SER A 72 11.41 -1.01 1.09
C SER A 72 11.04 -2.39 1.64
N CYS A 73 10.18 -2.44 2.67
CA CYS A 73 9.69 -3.71 3.21
C CYS A 73 8.75 -4.41 2.22
N TYR A 74 7.89 -3.65 1.54
CA TYR A 74 7.02 -4.17 0.48
C TYR A 74 7.83 -4.86 -0.63
N ALA A 75 8.91 -4.22 -1.12
CA ALA A 75 9.78 -4.79 -2.14
C ALA A 75 10.46 -6.09 -1.65
N ARG A 76 10.99 -6.10 -0.42
CA ARG A 76 11.60 -7.30 0.17
C ARG A 76 10.62 -8.45 0.35
N LEU A 77 9.42 -8.17 0.84
CA LEU A 77 8.36 -9.18 1.01
C LEU A 77 7.87 -9.72 -0.33
N SER A 78 7.78 -8.86 -1.35
CA SER A 78 7.41 -9.26 -2.71
C SER A 78 8.46 -10.18 -3.35
N LEU A 79 9.75 -9.89 -3.13
CA LEU A 79 10.85 -10.73 -3.60
C LEU A 79 10.95 -12.07 -2.86
N ALA A 80 10.74 -12.09 -1.55
CA ALA A 80 10.79 -13.33 -0.76
C ALA A 80 9.68 -14.33 -1.15
N ALA A 81 8.56 -13.84 -1.67
CA ALA A 81 7.44 -14.67 -2.13
C ALA A 81 7.58 -15.12 -3.60
N ALA A 82 8.52 -14.55 -4.36
CA ALA A 82 8.83 -15.09 -5.68
C ALA A 82 9.52 -16.44 -5.47
N PRO A 83 9.04 -17.55 -6.07
CA PRO A 83 9.81 -18.78 -6.07
C PRO A 83 11.14 -18.46 -6.74
N VAL A 84 12.24 -18.53 -5.98
CA VAL A 84 13.58 -18.52 -6.56
C VAL A 84 13.59 -19.68 -7.55
N PRO A 85 13.73 -19.47 -8.87
CA PRO A 85 13.95 -20.61 -9.75
C PRO A 85 15.20 -21.28 -9.22
N ALA A 86 15.06 -22.54 -8.79
CA ALA A 86 16.15 -23.33 -8.26
C ALA A 86 17.31 -23.24 -9.26
N GLN A 87 18.33 -22.48 -8.89
CA GLN A 87 19.49 -22.25 -9.74
C GLN A 87 20.21 -23.59 -9.78
N ARG A 88 19.96 -24.36 -10.85
CA ARG A 88 20.52 -25.68 -11.05
C ARG A 88 22.02 -25.50 -11.28
N SER A 89 22.81 -25.59 -10.19
CA SER A 89 24.26 -25.70 -10.22
C SER A 89 24.64 -26.90 -11.09
N ALA A 90 25.05 -26.63 -12.33
CA ALA A 90 25.68 -27.62 -13.20
C ALA A 90 26.46 -26.93 -14.30
N VAL A 91 27.62 -26.35 -13.96
CA VAL A 91 28.78 -26.40 -14.86
C VAL A 91 30.00 -26.72 -14.00
N ARG A 92 30.35 -28.01 -13.97
CA ARG A 92 31.71 -28.45 -13.63
C ARG A 92 32.49 -28.46 -14.95
N TRP A 93 33.59 -27.73 -14.99
CA TRP A 93 34.65 -27.90 -15.98
C TRP A 93 35.67 -28.88 -15.42
#